data_AF-A0A3C0N9J3-F1
#
_entry.id   AF-A0A3C0N9J3-F1
#
_cell.length_a   1.000
_cell.length_b   1.000
_cell.length_c   1.000
_cell.angle_alpha   90.00
_cell.angle_beta   90.00
_cell.angle_gamma   90.00
#
_symmetry.space_group_name_H-M   'P 1'
#
loop_
_entity.id
_entity.type
_entity.pdbx_description
1 polymer ?
#
loop_
_entity_poly.entity_id
_entity_poly.type
_entity_poly.pdbx_seq_one_letter_code
_entity_poly.pdbx_strand_id
1 'polypeptide(L)'
;KAPAFSVNFSPDGQKIAFSSKNGSIFLYNLDGKQLNFFPNVNSWSMSVRFSPDSKFILCPGKNYTVEVRTLDGKLISVLQGHKGSIYITNFSSDGKTL
;
A
#
# COMPACT_ATOMS: atom_id res chain seq x y z
N LYS A 1 -9.59 -8.90 -16.46
CA LYS A 1 -8.74 -7.89 -15.76
C LYS A 1 -9.59 -7.22 -14.70
N ALA A 2 -9.20 -7.27 -13.42
CA ALA A 2 -9.94 -6.58 -12.36
C ALA A 2 -9.61 -5.08 -12.38
N PRO A 3 -10.58 -4.17 -12.18
CA PRO A 3 -10.32 -2.74 -12.16
C PRO A 3 -9.35 -2.37 -11.03
N ALA A 4 -8.37 -1.52 -11.35
CA ALA A 4 -7.46 -0.92 -10.38
C ALA A 4 -8.16 0.28 -9.71
N PHE A 5 -8.09 0.36 -8.38
CA PHE A 5 -8.77 1.40 -7.61
C PHE A 5 -7.84 2.55 -7.20
N SER A 6 -6.55 2.28 -7.07
CA SER A 6 -5.52 3.28 -6.84
C SER A 6 -4.25 2.86 -7.54
N VAL A 7 -3.55 3.81 -8.17
CA VAL A 7 -2.20 3.64 -8.72
C VAL A 7 -1.30 4.71 -8.13
N ASN A 8 -0.08 4.35 -7.77
CA ASN A 8 0.89 5.26 -7.20
C ASN A 8 2.30 4.92 -7.71
N PHE A 9 3.05 5.95 -8.07
CA PHE A 9 4.49 5.81 -8.31
C PHE A 9 5.23 5.91 -6.98
N SER A 10 6.32 5.18 -6.84
CA SER A 10 7.27 5.45 -5.76
C SER A 10 7.90 6.84 -5.95
N PRO A 11 8.23 7.56 -4.87
CA PRO A 11 8.92 8.84 -4.96
C PRO A 11 10.24 8.82 -5.73
N ASP A 12 10.96 7.69 -5.71
CA ASP A 12 12.16 7.46 -6.52
C ASP A 12 11.86 7.28 -8.02
N GLY A 13 10.59 7.21 -8.42
CA GLY A 13 10.12 7.04 -9.78
C GLY A 13 10.30 5.64 -10.37
N GLN A 14 10.86 4.68 -9.64
CA GLN A 14 11.29 3.39 -10.22
C GLN A 14 10.25 2.28 -10.12
N LYS A 15 9.20 2.47 -9.31
CA LYS A 15 8.21 1.43 -8.99
C LYS A 15 6.80 1.96 -9.07
N ILE A 16 5.87 1.05 -9.33
CA ILE A 16 4.44 1.33 -9.39
C ILE A 16 3.75 0.37 -8.43
N ALA A 17 2.93 0.89 -7.53
CA ALA A 17 2.01 0.11 -6.72
C ALA A 17 0.58 0.41 -7.12
N PHE A 18 -0.25 -0.63 -7.25
CA PHE A 18 -1.69 -0.43 -7.39
C PHE A 18 -2.49 -1.46 -6.60
N SER A 19 -3.68 -1.05 -6.17
CA SER A 19 -4.64 -1.88 -5.44
C SER A 19 -5.78 -2.31 -6.36
N SER A 20 -6.23 -3.55 -6.23
CA SER A 20 -7.40 -4.08 -6.93
C SER A 20 -8.66 -4.04 -6.06
N LYS A 21 -9.83 -4.22 -6.69
CA LYS A 21 -11.14 -4.23 -6.00
C LYS A 21 -11.22 -5.17 -4.80
N ASN A 22 -10.54 -6.31 -4.87
CA ASN A 22 -10.54 -7.34 -3.84
C ASN A 22 -9.48 -7.10 -2.74
N GLY A 23 -8.86 -5.92 -2.71
CA GLY A 23 -7.87 -5.55 -1.70
C GLY A 23 -6.48 -6.11 -1.97
N SER A 24 -6.22 -6.79 -3.09
CA SER A 24 -4.84 -7.19 -3.41
C SER A 24 -4.00 -5.98 -3.86
N ILE A 25 -2.72 -5.99 -3.51
CA ILE A 25 -1.76 -4.97 -3.96
C ILE A 25 -0.72 -5.63 -4.85
N PHE A 26 -0.42 -4.96 -5.95
CA PHE A 26 0.61 -5.37 -6.88
C PHE A 26 1.71 -4.33 -6.93
N LEU A 27 2.96 -4.78 -6.97
CA LEU A 27 4.14 -3.94 -7.09
C LEU A 27 4.89 -4.32 -8.36
N TYR A 28 5.19 -3.32 -9.20
CA TYR A 28 5.88 -3.46 -10.46
C TYR A 28 7.08 -2.51 -10.54
N ASN A 29 8.06 -2.86 -11.38
CA ASN A 29 9.01 -1.89 -11.90
C ASN A 29 8.46 -1.25 -13.19
N LEU A 30 9.19 -0.25 -13.72
CA LEU A 30 8.80 0.44 -14.96
C LEU A 30 8.87 -0.43 -16.22
N ASP A 31 9.65 -1.52 -16.20
CA ASP A 31 9.71 -2.48 -17.32
C ASP A 31 8.49 -3.42 -17.36
N GLY A 32 7.54 -3.26 -16.42
CA GLY A 32 6.36 -4.10 -16.32
C GLY A 32 6.59 -5.46 -15.63
N LYS A 33 7.76 -5.68 -15.04
CA LYS A 33 8.03 -6.87 -14.22
C LYS A 33 7.34 -6.72 -12.86
N GLN A 34 6.55 -7.73 -12.49
CA GLN A 34 5.99 -7.82 -11.15
C GLN A 34 7.11 -8.11 -10.15
N LEU A 35 7.31 -7.19 -9.21
CA LEU A 35 8.28 -7.31 -8.13
C LEU A 35 7.69 -8.03 -6.92
N ASN A 36 6.44 -7.72 -6.57
CA ASN A 36 5.77 -8.36 -5.45
C ASN A 36 4.24 -8.34 -5.59
N PHE A 37 3.59 -9.17 -4.78
CA PHE A 37 2.15 -9.31 -4.69
C PHE A 37 1.73 -9.53 -3.23
N PHE A 38 0.81 -8.70 -2.76
CA PHE A 38 0.27 -8.77 -1.41
C PHE A 38 -1.20 -9.20 -1.52
N PRO A 39 -1.52 -10.48 -1.28
CA PRO A 39 -2.89 -10.97 -1.38
C PRO A 39 -3.75 -10.53 -0.20
N ASN A 40 -5.05 -10.33 -0.46
CA ASN A 40 -6.08 -10.25 0.57
C ASN A 40 -5.83 -9.15 1.61
N VAL A 41 -5.28 -8.02 1.17
CA VAL A 41 -5.10 -6.83 2.00
C VAL A 41 -6.50 -6.18 2.12
N ASN A 42 -7.30 -6.72 3.03
CA ASN A 42 -8.68 -6.37 3.40
C ASN A 42 -9.39 -5.27 2.57
N SER A 43 -10.51 -5.63 1.94
CA SER A 43 -11.19 -4.84 0.90
C SER A 43 -11.87 -3.54 1.37
N TRP A 44 -11.85 -3.21 2.67
CA TRP A 44 -12.52 -2.02 3.20
C TRP A 44 -11.77 -0.72 2.95
N SER A 45 -10.50 -0.80 2.56
CA SER A 45 -9.70 0.36 2.19
C SER A 45 -8.98 0.10 0.87
N MET A 46 -8.88 1.14 0.05
CA MET A 46 -8.47 1.00 -1.36
C MET A 46 -7.16 1.72 -1.68
N SER A 47 -6.51 2.34 -0.69
CA SER A 47 -5.33 3.18 -0.93
C SER A 47 -4.04 2.45 -0.58
N VAL A 48 -3.12 2.40 -1.53
CA VAL A 48 -1.72 2.04 -1.32
C VAL A 48 -0.86 3.29 -1.53
N ARG A 49 0.06 3.55 -0.61
CA ARG A 49 0.98 4.69 -0.65
C ARG A 49 2.40 4.23 -0.41
N PHE A 50 3.35 4.79 -1.15
CA PHE A 50 4.77 4.64 -0.82
C PHE A 50 5.16 5.59 0.30
N SER A 51 6.10 5.17 1.14
CA SER A 51 6.81 6.08 2.01
C SER A 51 7.65 7.07 1.18
N PRO A 52 7.95 8.28 1.68
CA PRO A 52 8.76 9.27 0.97
C PRO A 52 10.15 8.77 0.57
N ASP A 53 10.73 7.86 1.37
CA ASP A 53 12.02 7.23 1.08
C ASP A 53 11.94 6.04 0.10
N SER A 54 10.75 5.73 -0.42
CA SER A 54 10.47 4.62 -1.36
C SER A 54 10.80 3.21 -0.86
N LYS A 55 10.99 3.02 0.45
CA LYS A 55 11.36 1.70 1.03
C LYS A 55 10.18 0.91 1.57
N PHE A 56 9.08 1.59 1.87
CA PHE A 56 7.90 0.98 2.47
C PHE A 56 6.66 1.30 1.66
N ILE A 57 5.65 0.47 1.87
CA ILE A 57 4.27 0.77 1.50
C ILE A 57 3.43 0.84 2.76
N LEU A 58 2.46 1.74 2.72
CA LEU A 58 1.36 1.77 3.65
C LEU A 58 0.12 1.25 2.93
N CYS A 59 -0.51 0.26 3.55
CA CYS A 59 -1.64 -0.44 2.98
C CYS A 59 -2.70 -0.77 4.03
N PRO A 60 -3.93 -1.07 3.61
CA PRO A 60 -4.96 -1.59 4.50
C PRO A 60 -4.49 -2.86 5.20
N GLY A 61 -4.92 -3.11 6.42
CA GLY A 61 -4.72 -4.37 7.13
C GLY A 61 -6.03 -5.05 7.50
N LYS A 62 -5.94 -6.19 8.19
CA LYS A 62 -7.14 -6.89 8.71
C LYS A 62 -7.80 -6.09 9.83
N ASN A 63 -9.11 -6.26 10.04
CA ASN A 63 -9.83 -5.67 11.18
C ASN A 63 -9.67 -4.14 11.28
N TYR A 64 -9.79 -3.43 10.17
CA TYR A 64 -9.66 -1.96 10.10
C TYR A 64 -8.30 -1.42 10.56
N THR A 65 -7.23 -2.19 10.44
CA THR A 65 -5.88 -1.68 10.70
C THR A 65 -5.27 -1.08 9.45
N VAL A 66 -4.18 -0.34 9.65
CA VAL A 66 -3.26 0.08 8.58
C VAL A 66 -1.93 -0.62 8.83
N GLU A 67 -1.33 -1.16 7.78
CA GLU A 67 -0.05 -1.85 7.86
C GLU A 67 1.03 -1.06 7.14
N VAL A 68 2.22 -1.01 7.75
CA VAL A 68 3.45 -0.57 7.09
C VAL A 68 4.24 -1.82 6.74
N ARG A 69 4.55 -1.99 5.47
CA ARG A 69 5.30 -3.14 4.96
C ARG A 69 6.49 -2.71 4.14
N THR A 70 7.54 -3.52 4.14
CA THR A 70 8.61 -3.41 3.16
C THR A 70 8.12 -3.85 1.77
N LEU A 71 8.87 -3.45 0.73
CA LEU A 71 8.54 -3.83 -0.65
C LEU A 71 8.63 -5.33 -0.92
N ASP A 72 9.40 -6.09 -0.13
CA ASP A 72 9.53 -7.55 -0.21
C ASP A 72 8.47 -8.31 0.61
N GLY A 73 7.58 -7.62 1.34
CA GLY A 73 6.43 -8.28 2.00
C GLY A 73 6.45 -8.24 3.52
N LYS A 74 7.59 -7.91 4.13
CA LYS A 74 7.76 -7.95 5.59
C LYS A 74 6.90 -6.89 6.26
N LEU A 75 6.12 -7.31 7.25
CA LEU A 75 5.35 -6.42 8.11
C LEU A 75 6.30 -5.70 9.07
N ILE A 76 6.26 -4.37 9.07
CA ILE A 76 7.05 -3.50 9.93
C ILE A 76 6.22 -2.99 11.11
N SER A 77 4.97 -2.58 10.84
CA SER A 77 4.09 -2.05 11.87
C SER A 77 2.63 -2.25 11.52
N VAL A 78 1.79 -2.32 12.55
CA VAL A 78 0.33 -2.34 12.46
C VAL A 78 -0.22 -1.18 13.27
N LEU A 79 -0.87 -0.23 12.60
CA LEU A 79 -1.57 0.87 13.23
C LEU A 79 -3.01 0.43 13.52
N GLN A 80 -3.36 0.45 14.80
CA GLN A 80 -4.66 0.09 15.31
C GLN A 80 -5.38 1.32 15.87
N GLY A 81 -6.70 1.27 15.96
CA GLY A 81 -7.51 2.34 16.58
C GLY A 81 -8.74 2.72 15.77
N HIS A 82 -8.75 2.46 14.46
CA HIS A 82 -9.96 2.61 13.66
C HIS A 82 -10.97 1.53 14.04
N LYS A 83 -12.24 1.94 14.22
CA LYS A 83 -13.37 1.05 14.53
C LYS A 83 -14.23 0.74 13.30
N GLY A 84 -13.78 1.14 12.11
CA GLY A 84 -14.51 1.02 10.85
C GLY A 84 -13.61 1.32 9.65
N SER A 85 -14.21 1.31 8.45
CA SER A 85 -13.50 1.43 7.18
C SER A 85 -12.57 2.65 7.10
N ILE A 86 -11.39 2.44 6.52
CA ILE A 86 -10.37 3.47 6.32
C ILE A 86 -10.45 3.91 4.86
N TYR A 87 -10.79 5.17 4.59
CA TYR A 87 -10.99 5.63 3.21
C TYR A 87 -9.70 6.15 2.57
N ILE A 88 -8.91 6.90 3.33
CA ILE A 88 -7.71 7.57 2.84
C ILE A 88 -6.61 7.40 3.87
N THR A 89 -5.39 7.19 3.38
CA THR A 89 -4.15 7.21 4.15
C THR A 89 -3.09 7.97 3.38
N ASN A 90 -2.16 8.61 4.08
CA ASN A 90 -1.04 9.33 3.48
C ASN A 90 0.17 9.29 4.40
N PHE A 91 1.35 9.50 3.81
CA PHE A 91 2.53 9.88 4.59
C PHE A 91 2.65 11.40 4.62
N SER A 92 3.13 11.95 5.72
CA SER A 92 3.75 13.28 5.71
C SER A 92 4.96 13.29 4.79
N SER A 93 5.32 14.44 4.24
CA SER A 93 6.47 14.56 3.32
C SER A 93 7.81 14.15 3.97
N ASP A 94 7.92 14.27 5.29
CA ASP A 94 9.09 13.84 6.06
C ASP A 94 9.03 12.35 6.47
N GLY A 95 7.93 11.65 6.19
CA GLY A 95 7.72 10.24 6.48
C GLY A 95 7.56 9.91 7.96
N LYS A 96 7.45 10.92 8.84
CA LYS A 96 7.36 10.72 10.30
C LYS A 96 5.92 10.60 10.80
N THR A 97 4.93 10.94 9.99
CA THR A 97 3.51 10.94 10.37
C THR A 97 2.66 10.27 9.29
N LEU A 98 1.57 9.64 9.73
CA LEU A 98 0.65 8.82 8.95
C LEU A 98 -0.80 9.27 9.15
#